data_AF-A0A673BPV4-F1
#
_entry.id   AF-A0A673BPV4-F1
#
_cell.length_a   1.000
_cell.length_b   1.000
_cell.length_c   1.000
_cell.angle_alpha   90.00
_cell.angle_beta   90.00
_cell.angle_gamma   90.00
#
_symmetry.space_group_name_H-M   'P 1'
#
loop_
_entity.id
_entity.type
_entity.pdbx_description
1 polymer ?
#
loop_
_entity_poly.entity_id
_entity_poly.type
_entity_poly.pdbx_seq_one_letter_code
_entity_poly.pdbx_strand_id
1 'polypeptide(L)'
;MALSYKKDLDKYKDLDEDEILNKLSAEELKQLETALEEMDPENALLPAGLRQKDQTVKVATGPFDRERLLKYLEKEAMEYKDREDYIPFTGEKKGKVFVPKQKPIETHQEDVTTLDPELEEALSSATDTELCDLAAILGVHTLVTSTQTYAGTGPTEGYNNVIKGEKMNPVFDEPPNPTNVEETLQRIKNNDSSLIEVNLNNIKNIPIPTLKDFAKAMEKNIHVKKFSMAATRSNDPVAVAFSEMLRENKTLRSLNLESNFITGAGVQALVDALRDNETLTEIKIDNQRQQLGTTVEMEIAKMLEENHSIVKFSYHFSQQGPRSRAAAG
;
A
#
# COMPACT_ATOMS: atom_id res chain seq x y z
N MET A 1 -5.54 -17.90 19.00
CA MET A 1 -4.54 -18.97 19.14
C MET A 1 -3.28 -18.38 19.72
N ALA A 2 -2.95 -18.70 20.97
CA ALA A 2 -1.64 -18.35 21.53
C ALA A 2 -0.58 -19.13 20.74
N LEU A 3 0.42 -18.42 20.20
CA LEU A 3 1.56 -18.99 19.48
C LEU A 3 2.20 -20.12 20.32
N SER A 4 2.72 -21.20 19.69
CA SER A 4 3.19 -22.40 20.41
C SER A 4 4.33 -22.13 21.41
N TYR A 5 5.02 -21.00 21.29
CA TYR A 5 6.02 -20.51 22.25
C TYR A 5 5.41 -20.08 23.60
N LYS A 6 4.08 -19.93 23.68
CA LYS A 6 3.37 -19.52 24.90
C LYS A 6 2.95 -20.67 25.82
N LYS A 7 3.28 -21.91 25.47
CA LYS A 7 2.76 -23.11 26.18
C LYS A 7 3.40 -23.39 27.54
N ASP A 8 4.45 -22.66 27.92
CA ASP A 8 5.15 -22.84 29.20
C ASP A 8 5.44 -21.52 29.95
N LEU A 9 4.88 -20.37 29.50
CA LEU A 9 5.13 -19.07 30.15
C LEU A 9 4.60 -18.99 31.59
N ASP A 10 3.57 -19.77 31.94
CA ASP A 10 3.04 -19.81 33.31
C ASP A 10 4.08 -20.26 34.34
N LYS A 11 5.12 -21.01 33.94
CA LYS A 11 6.23 -21.42 34.82
C LYS A 11 7.19 -20.29 35.17
N TYR A 12 7.15 -19.19 34.40
CA TYR A 12 8.04 -18.05 34.55
C TYR A 12 7.33 -16.81 35.12
N LYS A 13 6.00 -16.89 35.36
CA LYS A 13 5.21 -15.76 35.89
C LYS A 13 5.57 -15.35 37.31
N ASP A 14 6.06 -16.29 38.12
CA ASP A 14 6.37 -16.07 39.54
C ASP A 14 7.88 -15.94 39.80
N LEU A 15 8.70 -15.77 38.74
CA LEU A 15 10.14 -15.52 38.91
C LEU A 15 10.38 -14.07 39.31
N ASP A 16 11.21 -13.88 40.32
CA ASP A 16 11.70 -12.55 40.70
C ASP A 16 12.76 -12.10 39.68
N GLU A 17 12.31 -11.36 38.66
CA GLU A 17 13.14 -10.85 37.57
C GLU A 17 14.27 -9.96 38.10
N ASP A 18 14.00 -9.16 39.14
CA ASP A 18 14.98 -8.25 39.75
C ASP A 18 16.08 -9.03 40.48
N GLU A 19 15.75 -10.14 41.15
CA GLU A 19 16.75 -11.00 41.79
C GLU A 19 17.71 -11.65 40.77
N ILE A 20 17.18 -12.04 39.60
CA ILE A 20 17.97 -12.66 38.53
C ILE A 20 18.88 -11.62 37.86
N LEU A 21 18.35 -10.43 37.57
CA LEU A 21 19.12 -9.34 36.95
C LEU A 21 20.26 -8.87 37.86
N ASN A 22 20.04 -8.82 39.18
CA ASN A 22 21.09 -8.43 40.14
C ASN A 22 22.21 -9.47 40.30
N LYS A 23 21.98 -10.73 39.89
CA LYS A 23 23.00 -11.80 39.92
C LYS A 23 23.87 -11.82 38.66
N LEU A 24 23.46 -11.14 37.59
CA LEU A 24 24.22 -11.09 36.34
C LEU A 24 25.38 -10.10 36.43
N SER A 25 26.52 -10.49 35.84
CA SER A 25 27.65 -9.60 35.69
C SER A 25 27.39 -8.52 34.62
N ALA A 26 28.15 -7.43 34.65
CA ALA A 26 28.01 -6.33 33.68
C ALA A 26 28.24 -6.78 32.22
N GLU A 27 29.06 -7.80 31.99
CA GLU A 27 29.29 -8.37 30.67
C GLU A 27 28.10 -9.21 30.18
N GLU A 28 27.46 -9.95 31.08
CA GLU A 28 26.29 -10.78 30.77
C GLU A 28 25.03 -9.93 30.55
N LEU A 29 24.86 -8.83 31.29
CA LEU A 29 23.78 -7.86 31.07
C LEU A 29 23.88 -7.24 29.67
N LYS A 30 25.09 -6.91 29.22
CA LYS A 30 25.34 -6.36 27.88
C LYS A 30 25.08 -7.37 26.77
N GLN A 31 25.43 -8.64 27.00
CA GLN A 31 25.10 -9.73 26.07
C GLN A 31 23.57 -9.96 26.00
N LEU A 32 22.87 -9.89 27.14
CA LEU A 32 21.42 -10.00 27.19
C LEU A 32 20.72 -8.84 26.45
N GLU A 33 21.20 -7.60 26.63
CA GLU A 33 20.71 -6.43 25.88
C GLU A 33 20.88 -6.63 24.36
N THR A 34 22.02 -7.17 23.92
CA THR A 34 22.30 -7.45 22.51
C THR A 34 21.40 -8.57 21.97
N ALA A 35 21.16 -9.63 22.75
CA ALA A 35 20.29 -10.73 22.37
C ALA A 35 18.81 -10.30 22.28
N LEU A 36 18.34 -9.41 23.17
CA LEU A 36 17.00 -8.83 23.11
C LEU A 36 16.77 -7.99 21.86
N GLU A 37 17.80 -7.29 21.36
CA GLU A 37 17.72 -6.54 20.10
C GLU A 37 17.52 -7.43 18.87
N GLU A 38 18.12 -8.63 18.87
CA GLU A 38 18.01 -9.58 17.75
C GLU A 38 16.73 -10.42 17.83
N MET A 39 16.20 -10.65 19.03
CA MET A 39 15.03 -11.50 19.25
C MET A 39 13.68 -10.78 19.14
N ASP A 40 13.63 -9.44 19.22
CA ASP A 40 12.38 -8.68 19.09
C ASP A 40 12.20 -8.08 17.67
N PRO A 41 11.42 -8.74 16.78
CA PRO A 41 11.13 -8.21 15.45
C PRO A 41 10.30 -6.91 15.46
N GLU A 42 9.73 -6.49 16.60
CA GLU A 42 8.94 -5.25 16.73
C GLU A 42 9.77 -4.05 17.24
N ASN A 43 11.01 -4.25 17.70
CA ASN A 43 11.89 -3.15 18.13
C ASN A 43 12.18 -2.15 16.98
N ALA A 44 12.22 -2.65 15.73
CA ALA A 44 12.32 -1.83 14.53
C ALA A 44 11.06 -0.98 14.23
N LEU A 45 9.91 -1.32 14.83
CA LEU A 45 8.64 -0.59 14.71
C LEU A 45 8.45 0.45 15.83
N LEU A 46 9.20 0.36 16.94
CA LEU A 46 9.13 1.34 18.02
C LEU A 46 9.72 2.69 17.58
N PRO A 47 9.12 3.84 17.91
CA PRO A 47 9.72 5.16 17.70
C PRO A 47 11.10 5.26 18.37
N ALA A 48 12.04 6.00 17.76
CA ALA A 48 13.44 6.07 18.22
C ALA A 48 13.60 6.47 19.70
N GLY A 49 12.71 7.32 20.25
CA GLY A 49 12.73 7.70 21.66
C GLY A 49 12.26 6.62 22.64
N LEU A 50 11.59 5.56 22.15
CA LEU A 50 11.15 4.41 22.95
C LEU A 50 12.11 3.21 22.82
N ARG A 51 13.15 3.31 21.99
CA ARG A 51 14.28 2.35 21.89
C ARG A 51 15.38 2.73 22.87
N GLN A 52 15.01 3.05 24.10
CA GLN A 52 15.93 3.66 25.05
C GLN A 52 16.86 2.61 25.67
N LYS A 53 18.12 2.62 25.23
CA LYS A 53 19.21 1.85 25.85
C LYS A 53 19.57 2.40 27.21
N ASP A 54 20.17 1.57 28.06
CA ASP A 54 20.86 2.07 29.24
C ASP A 54 22.08 2.88 28.79
N GLN A 55 22.02 4.20 28.96
CA GLN A 55 23.08 5.12 28.56
C GLN A 55 24.00 5.47 29.74
N THR A 56 23.83 4.81 30.89
CA THR A 56 24.53 5.18 32.11
C THR A 56 25.59 4.14 32.48
N VAL A 57 26.83 4.62 32.65
CA VAL A 57 27.95 3.81 33.19
C VAL A 57 28.07 4.01 34.70
N LYS A 58 27.14 4.76 35.30
CA LYS A 58 27.19 5.15 36.72
C LYS A 58 26.47 4.10 37.55
N VAL A 59 27.18 3.54 38.53
CA VAL A 59 26.58 2.62 39.51
C VAL A 59 25.44 3.32 40.25
N ALA A 60 24.35 2.59 40.51
CA ALA A 60 23.20 3.12 41.24
C ALA A 60 23.65 3.75 42.56
N THR A 61 23.41 5.05 42.72
CA THR A 61 23.92 5.86 43.85
C THR A 61 23.00 5.82 45.06
N GLY A 62 22.11 4.81 45.14
CA GLY A 62 21.11 4.65 46.18
C GLY A 62 19.79 5.35 45.87
N PRO A 63 18.84 5.36 46.84
CA PRO A 63 17.53 5.97 46.66
C PRO A 63 17.63 7.47 46.38
N PHE A 64 16.70 7.98 45.56
CA PHE A 64 16.66 9.37 45.14
C PHE A 64 16.54 10.33 46.34
N ASP A 65 17.59 11.09 46.60
CA ASP A 65 17.62 12.14 47.61
C ASP A 65 17.45 13.52 46.96
N ARG A 66 16.23 14.04 47.06
CA ARG A 66 15.81 15.31 46.44
C ARG A 66 16.62 16.51 46.96
N GLU A 67 16.96 16.54 48.25
CA GLU A 67 17.70 17.67 48.82
C GLU A 67 19.15 17.69 48.34
N ARG A 68 19.76 16.50 48.23
CA ARG A 68 21.11 16.36 47.71
C ARG A 68 21.21 16.77 46.25
N LEU A 69 20.21 16.42 45.44
CA LEU A 69 20.14 16.84 44.04
C LEU A 69 20.00 18.37 43.92
N LEU A 70 19.12 18.99 44.70
CA LEU A 70 18.93 20.44 44.68
C LEU A 70 20.22 21.18 45.04
N LYS A 71 20.91 20.75 46.10
CA LYS A 71 22.22 21.32 46.49
C LYS A 71 23.28 21.14 45.41
N TYR A 72 23.30 19.99 44.73
CA TYR A 72 24.21 19.74 43.62
C TYR A 72 23.93 20.68 42.44
N LEU A 73 22.66 20.83 42.05
CA LEU A 73 22.25 21.71 40.95
C LEU A 73 22.50 23.19 41.26
N GLU A 74 22.25 23.64 42.50
CA GLU A 74 22.58 25.00 42.95
C GLU A 74 24.09 25.24 42.90
N LYS A 75 24.88 24.27 43.33
CA LYS A 75 26.34 24.36 43.27
C LYS A 75 26.85 24.38 41.84
N GLU A 76 26.34 23.51 40.97
CA GLU A 76 26.71 23.45 39.55
C GLU A 76 26.32 24.73 38.82
N ALA A 77 25.13 25.29 39.10
CA ALA A 77 24.70 26.57 38.54
C ALA A 77 25.57 27.76 39.00
N MET A 78 26.07 27.74 40.23
CA MET A 78 27.00 28.75 40.75
C MET A 78 28.44 28.58 40.24
N GLU A 79 28.87 27.35 39.97
CA GLU A 79 30.20 27.03 39.42
C GLU A 79 30.26 27.14 37.90
N TYR A 80 29.12 27.06 37.22
CA TYR A 80 29.03 27.22 35.77
C TYR A 80 29.39 28.66 35.40
N LYS A 81 30.54 28.83 34.77
CA LYS A 81 30.98 30.15 34.29
C LYS A 81 30.09 30.60 33.14
N ASP A 82 29.58 31.81 33.23
CA ASP A 82 28.92 32.47 32.11
C ASP A 82 29.87 32.45 30.90
N ARG A 83 29.35 31.91 29.80
CA ARG A 83 30.07 31.88 28.53
C ARG A 83 30.11 33.31 28.00
N GLU A 84 31.28 33.91 27.96
CA GLU A 84 31.48 35.19 27.27
C GLU A 84 31.37 34.96 25.76
N ASP A 85 30.16 35.06 25.21
CA ASP A 85 29.94 35.13 23.76
C ASP A 85 30.35 36.52 23.25
N TYR A 86 31.66 36.77 23.25
CA TYR A 86 32.23 37.96 22.64
C TYR A 86 32.35 37.74 21.13
N ILE A 87 31.26 38.01 20.42
CA ILE A 87 31.38 38.47 19.04
C ILE A 87 31.19 39.99 19.12
N PRO A 88 32.27 40.80 19.05
CA PRO A 88 32.11 42.24 18.86
C PRO A 88 31.29 42.43 17.59
N PHE A 89 30.22 43.21 17.66
CA PHE A 89 29.40 43.53 16.50
C PHE A 89 30.27 44.23 15.45
N THR A 90 30.73 43.47 14.45
CA THR A 90 31.66 43.94 13.42
C THR A 90 30.99 44.81 12.36
N GLY A 91 29.70 45.11 12.46
CA GLY A 91 28.94 45.93 11.50
C GLY A 91 28.82 45.34 10.08
N GLU A 92 29.61 44.32 9.75
CA GLU A 92 29.54 43.60 8.50
C GLU A 92 28.48 42.50 8.61
N LYS A 93 27.38 42.67 7.85
CA LYS A 93 26.40 41.60 7.63
C LYS A 93 27.11 40.42 6.93
N LYS A 94 27.51 39.40 7.69
CA LYS A 94 27.89 38.11 7.11
C LYS A 94 26.64 37.36 6.66
N GLY A 95 26.58 37.15 5.35
CA GLY A 95 25.42 36.63 4.64
C GLY A 95 24.93 37.67 3.65
N LYS A 96 24.58 37.23 2.43
CA LYS A 96 23.91 38.11 1.46
C LYS A 96 22.70 38.70 2.17
N VAL A 97 22.57 40.03 2.20
CA VAL A 97 21.32 40.68 2.60
C VAL A 97 20.24 39.95 1.84
N PHE A 98 19.28 39.36 2.55
CA PHE A 98 18.11 38.79 1.92
C PHE A 98 17.44 39.95 1.17
N VAL A 99 17.74 40.05 -0.13
CA VAL A 99 16.97 40.84 -1.05
C VAL A 99 15.70 40.03 -1.17
N PRO A 100 14.56 40.54 -0.67
CA PRO A 100 13.29 39.92 -1.01
C PRO A 100 13.32 39.80 -2.52
N LYS A 101 13.16 38.59 -3.05
CA LYS A 101 12.91 38.46 -4.48
C LYS A 101 11.63 39.26 -4.69
N GLN A 102 11.78 40.50 -5.17
CA GLN A 102 10.76 41.11 -5.96
C GLN A 102 10.63 40.10 -7.08
N LYS A 103 9.62 39.23 -6.96
CA LYS A 103 8.99 38.76 -8.17
C LYS A 103 8.82 40.05 -8.96
N PRO A 104 9.36 40.16 -10.17
CA PRO A 104 8.87 41.22 -11.02
C PRO A 104 7.36 41.11 -10.84
N ILE A 105 6.72 42.21 -10.46
CA ILE A 105 5.37 42.38 -10.94
C ILE A 105 5.64 42.41 -12.44
N GLU A 106 5.62 41.22 -13.04
CA GLU A 106 5.20 41.06 -14.39
C GLU A 106 3.79 41.64 -14.29
N THR A 107 3.70 42.96 -14.45
CA THR A 107 2.84 43.49 -15.47
C THR A 107 3.21 42.68 -16.70
N HIS A 108 2.64 41.47 -16.77
CA HIS A 108 2.16 40.97 -18.01
C HIS A 108 1.31 42.13 -18.49
N GLN A 109 1.90 42.97 -19.34
CA GLN A 109 1.12 43.39 -20.47
C GLN A 109 0.66 42.06 -21.04
N GLU A 110 -0.60 41.72 -20.77
CA GLU A 110 -1.32 40.86 -21.67
C GLU A 110 -1.18 41.56 -23.01
N ASP A 111 -0.11 41.24 -23.74
CA ASP A 111 -0.17 41.28 -25.18
C ASP A 111 -1.32 40.32 -25.45
N VAL A 112 -2.50 40.91 -25.62
CA VAL A 112 -3.62 40.23 -26.23
C VAL A 112 -3.05 39.76 -27.55
N THR A 113 -2.61 38.50 -27.60
CA THR A 113 -2.28 37.84 -28.85
C THR A 113 -3.60 37.74 -29.58
N THR A 114 -3.94 38.83 -30.28
CA THR A 114 -4.94 38.81 -31.33
C THR A 114 -4.45 37.79 -32.32
N LEU A 115 -5.24 36.74 -32.52
CA LEU A 115 -4.98 35.79 -33.59
C LEU A 115 -4.84 36.57 -34.90
N ASP A 116 -3.95 36.12 -35.78
CA ASP A 116 -3.89 36.69 -37.12
C ASP A 116 -5.30 36.62 -37.74
N PRO A 117 -5.74 37.65 -38.49
CA PRO A 117 -7.13 37.71 -38.98
C PRO A 117 -7.57 36.46 -39.75
N GLU A 118 -6.64 35.82 -40.46
CA GLU A 118 -6.89 34.55 -41.17
C GLU A 118 -7.12 33.37 -40.22
N LEU A 119 -6.44 33.32 -39.07
CA LEU A 119 -6.62 32.29 -38.05
C LEU A 119 -7.94 32.47 -37.28
N GLU A 120 -8.31 33.72 -37.00
CA GLU A 120 -9.58 34.04 -36.34
C GLU A 120 -10.77 33.69 -37.25
N GLU A 121 -10.67 34.02 -38.55
CA GLU A 121 -11.66 33.62 -39.54
C GLU A 121 -11.74 32.09 -39.68
N ALA A 122 -10.59 31.40 -39.78
CA ALA A 122 -10.54 29.95 -39.85
C ALA A 122 -11.18 29.28 -38.62
N LEU A 123 -10.87 29.74 -37.41
CA LEU A 123 -11.45 29.23 -36.16
C LEU A 123 -12.95 29.53 -36.05
N SER A 124 -13.41 30.69 -36.54
CA SER A 124 -14.83 31.05 -36.55
C SER A 124 -15.67 30.26 -37.57
N SER A 125 -15.02 29.78 -38.64
CA SER A 125 -15.64 28.99 -39.70
C SER A 125 -15.55 27.48 -39.49
N ALA A 126 -14.69 27.03 -38.55
CA ALA A 126 -14.47 25.62 -38.25
C ALA A 126 -15.70 24.96 -37.62
N THR A 127 -15.93 23.71 -37.98
CA THR A 127 -17.03 22.91 -37.41
C THR A 127 -16.69 22.43 -35.99
N ASP A 128 -17.70 22.20 -35.16
CA ASP A 128 -17.53 21.71 -33.77
C ASP A 128 -16.67 20.44 -33.69
N THR A 129 -16.76 19.57 -34.70
CA THR A 129 -15.95 18.35 -34.81
C THR A 129 -14.46 18.64 -35.03
N GLU A 130 -14.14 19.60 -35.88
CA GLU A 130 -12.74 19.99 -36.15
C GLU A 130 -12.10 20.67 -34.94
N LEU A 131 -12.88 21.47 -34.20
CA LEU A 131 -12.45 22.07 -32.95
C LEU A 131 -12.17 21.02 -31.87
N CYS A 132 -12.99 19.97 -31.79
CA CYS A 132 -12.77 18.86 -30.86
C CYS A 132 -11.51 18.06 -31.20
N ASP A 133 -11.26 17.81 -32.49
CA ASP A 133 -10.06 17.12 -32.96
C ASP A 133 -8.79 17.93 -32.69
N LEU A 134 -8.83 19.24 -32.94
CA LEU A 134 -7.73 20.16 -32.59
C LEU A 134 -7.48 20.19 -31.08
N ALA A 135 -8.54 20.23 -30.27
CA ALA A 135 -8.43 20.20 -28.81
C ALA A 135 -7.88 18.87 -28.28
N ALA A 136 -8.17 17.75 -28.97
CA ALA A 136 -7.58 16.44 -28.68
C ALA A 136 -6.08 16.41 -29.01
N ILE A 137 -5.67 16.96 -30.15
CA ILE A 137 -4.26 17.06 -30.56
C ILE A 137 -3.46 17.94 -29.58
N LEU A 138 -4.04 19.04 -29.13
CA LEU A 138 -3.43 19.98 -28.17
C LEU A 138 -3.55 19.51 -26.70
N GLY A 139 -4.27 18.42 -26.42
CA GLY A 139 -4.47 17.90 -25.07
C GLY A 139 -5.40 18.74 -24.18
N VAL A 140 -6.14 19.69 -24.73
CA VAL A 140 -7.01 20.65 -24.01
C VAL A 140 -8.51 20.31 -24.11
N HIS A 141 -8.85 19.12 -24.59
CA HIS A 141 -10.24 18.65 -24.78
C HIS A 141 -11.19 18.95 -23.60
N THR A 142 -10.73 18.86 -22.36
CA THR A 142 -11.51 19.14 -21.14
C THR A 142 -12.03 20.57 -21.02
N LEU A 143 -11.35 21.55 -21.64
CA LEU A 143 -11.79 22.95 -21.64
C LEU A 143 -12.98 23.16 -22.57
N VAL A 144 -13.05 22.39 -23.66
CA VAL A 144 -14.09 22.52 -24.69
C VAL A 144 -15.37 21.76 -24.32
N THR A 145 -15.25 20.64 -23.59
CA THR A 145 -16.40 19.82 -23.16
C THR A 145 -17.17 20.38 -21.96
N SER A 146 -16.69 21.47 -21.36
CA SER A 146 -17.34 22.14 -20.25
C SER A 146 -18.55 22.95 -20.75
N THR A 147 -19.73 22.36 -20.70
CA THR A 147 -21.03 22.85 -21.21
C THR A 147 -21.53 24.21 -20.66
N GLN A 148 -20.70 25.00 -19.99
CA GLN A 148 -21.01 26.39 -19.60
C GLN A 148 -20.57 27.43 -20.65
N THR A 149 -19.83 27.05 -21.69
CA THR A 149 -19.40 27.96 -22.77
C THR A 149 -20.45 28.19 -23.86
N TYR A 150 -21.63 27.58 -23.78
CA TYR A 150 -22.65 27.62 -24.85
C TYR A 150 -23.68 28.75 -24.75
N ALA A 151 -23.46 29.80 -23.95
CA ALA A 151 -24.33 30.96 -23.90
C ALA A 151 -23.56 32.22 -24.32
N GLY A 152 -23.65 32.55 -25.62
CA GLY A 152 -23.12 33.77 -26.24
C GLY A 152 -23.80 35.07 -25.81
N THR A 153 -23.92 35.30 -24.51
CA THR A 153 -24.26 36.61 -23.94
C THR A 153 -23.48 36.78 -22.64
N GLY A 154 -22.34 37.47 -22.70
CA GLY A 154 -21.63 37.87 -21.49
C GLY A 154 -22.48 38.85 -20.66
N PRO A 155 -22.32 38.83 -19.34
CA PRO A 155 -22.10 40.05 -18.60
C PRO A 155 -20.67 40.06 -18.05
N THR A 156 -20.10 41.25 -18.06
CA THR A 156 -18.82 41.66 -17.48
C THR A 156 -18.79 41.44 -15.97
N GLU A 157 -18.78 40.20 -15.51
CA GLU A 157 -18.51 39.84 -14.12
C GLU A 157 -17.51 38.69 -14.10
N GLY A 158 -16.42 38.90 -13.36
CA GLY A 158 -15.27 38.00 -13.34
C GLY A 158 -15.65 36.55 -13.07
N TYR A 159 -14.85 35.66 -13.64
CA TYR A 159 -14.88 34.21 -13.47
C TYR A 159 -15.00 33.79 -11.99
N ASN A 160 -16.22 33.73 -11.46
CA ASN A 160 -16.50 33.14 -10.16
C ASN A 160 -16.73 31.63 -10.33
N ASN A 161 -15.72 30.94 -10.87
CA ASN A 161 -15.64 29.49 -10.83
C ASN A 161 -15.25 29.06 -9.40
N VAL A 162 -16.18 29.18 -8.45
CA VAL A 162 -16.06 28.48 -7.17
C VAL A 162 -16.25 27.00 -7.49
N ILE A 163 -15.14 26.27 -7.61
CA ILE A 163 -15.13 24.80 -7.71
C ILE A 163 -15.88 24.29 -6.48
N LYS A 164 -17.14 23.87 -6.67
CA LYS A 164 -17.91 23.24 -5.61
C LYS A 164 -17.25 21.90 -5.34
N GLY A 165 -16.66 21.75 -4.15
CA GLY A 165 -16.10 20.48 -3.72
C GLY A 165 -17.13 19.38 -3.91
N GLU A 166 -16.69 18.26 -4.49
CA GLU A 166 -17.54 17.09 -4.68
C GLU A 166 -18.15 16.70 -3.33
N LYS A 167 -19.47 16.54 -3.29
CA LYS A 167 -20.14 16.13 -2.05
C LYS A 167 -19.66 14.73 -1.74
N MET A 168 -18.88 14.58 -0.66
CA MET A 168 -18.42 13.28 -0.19
C MET A 168 -19.65 12.38 -0.01
N ASN A 169 -19.75 11.34 -0.82
CA ASN A 169 -20.75 10.31 -0.58
C ASN A 169 -20.41 9.67 0.77
N PRO A 170 -21.37 9.60 1.72
CA PRO A 170 -21.12 8.97 3.01
C PRO A 170 -20.67 7.54 2.74
N VAL A 171 -19.50 7.18 3.26
CA VAL A 171 -19.02 5.79 3.22
C VAL A 171 -19.86 5.03 4.24
N PHE A 172 -20.75 4.18 3.75
CA PHE A 172 -21.47 3.26 4.61
C PHE A 172 -20.54 2.07 4.89
N ASP A 173 -20.32 1.76 6.17
CA ASP A 173 -19.62 0.53 6.55
C ASP A 173 -20.47 -0.67 6.13
N GLU A 174 -20.04 -1.38 5.09
CA GLU A 174 -20.65 -2.63 4.70
C GLU A 174 -20.51 -3.66 5.85
N PRO A 175 -21.54 -4.48 6.11
CA PRO A 175 -21.44 -5.52 7.12
C PRO A 175 -20.32 -6.52 6.76
N PRO A 176 -19.64 -7.11 7.76
CA PRO A 176 -18.62 -8.11 7.52
C PRO A 176 -19.20 -9.31 6.77
N ASN A 177 -18.39 -9.96 5.94
CA ASN A 177 -18.79 -11.14 5.18
C ASN A 177 -19.30 -12.23 6.15
N PRO A 178 -20.56 -12.70 6.00
CA PRO A 178 -21.19 -13.65 6.93
C PRO A 178 -20.72 -15.10 6.73
N THR A 179 -19.87 -15.38 5.74
CA THR A 179 -19.47 -16.73 5.36
C THR A 179 -18.66 -17.43 6.45
N ASN A 180 -19.12 -18.60 6.90
CA ASN A 180 -18.38 -19.44 7.83
C ASN A 180 -17.30 -20.25 7.10
N VAL A 181 -16.04 -19.94 7.37
CA VAL A 181 -14.87 -20.52 6.71
C VAL A 181 -14.80 -22.04 6.92
N GLU A 182 -14.99 -22.51 8.15
CA GLU A 182 -14.80 -23.93 8.49
C GLU A 182 -15.92 -24.80 7.89
N GLU A 183 -17.17 -24.34 8.00
CA GLU A 183 -18.32 -25.02 7.40
C GLU A 183 -18.19 -25.10 5.88
N THR A 184 -17.81 -23.99 5.24
CA THR A 184 -17.60 -23.94 3.79
C THR A 184 -16.50 -24.91 3.36
N LEU A 185 -15.38 -24.96 4.10
CA LEU A 185 -14.30 -25.91 3.82
C LEU A 185 -14.79 -27.37 3.90
N GLN A 186 -15.61 -27.71 4.91
CA GLN A 186 -16.19 -29.05 5.02
C GLN A 186 -17.14 -29.37 3.86
N ARG A 187 -17.96 -28.40 3.43
CA ARG A 187 -18.86 -28.58 2.27
C ARG A 187 -18.10 -28.82 0.97
N ILE A 188 -16.97 -28.12 0.77
CA ILE A 188 -16.09 -28.36 -0.38
C ILE A 188 -15.47 -29.75 -0.31
N LYS A 189 -14.97 -30.16 0.86
CA LYS A 189 -14.42 -31.52 1.10
C LYS A 189 -15.45 -32.62 0.85
N ASN A 190 -16.71 -32.38 1.21
CA ASN A 190 -17.82 -33.30 0.97
C ASN A 190 -18.36 -33.24 -0.46
N ASN A 191 -17.79 -32.40 -1.32
CA ASN A 191 -18.23 -32.17 -2.69
C ASN A 191 -19.74 -31.89 -2.78
N ASP A 192 -20.21 -30.95 -1.96
CA ASP A 192 -21.62 -30.55 -1.92
C ASP A 192 -22.07 -29.92 -3.24
N SER A 193 -23.04 -30.55 -3.90
CA SER A 193 -23.62 -30.09 -5.17
C SER A 193 -24.32 -28.73 -5.10
N SER A 194 -24.75 -28.30 -3.91
CA SER A 194 -25.40 -27.00 -3.72
C SER A 194 -24.41 -25.83 -3.63
N LEU A 195 -23.12 -26.11 -3.41
CA LEU A 195 -22.09 -25.09 -3.26
C LEU A 195 -21.45 -24.75 -4.61
N ILE A 196 -21.98 -23.72 -5.27
CA ILE A 196 -21.53 -23.28 -6.60
C ILE A 196 -20.54 -22.11 -6.50
N GLU A 197 -20.71 -21.25 -5.50
CA GLU A 197 -19.93 -20.03 -5.31
C GLU A 197 -19.41 -19.97 -3.88
N VAL A 198 -18.11 -19.72 -3.75
CA VAL A 198 -17.40 -19.58 -2.49
C VAL A 198 -16.84 -18.16 -2.41
N ASN A 199 -17.29 -17.39 -1.44
CA ASN A 199 -16.87 -16.01 -1.24
C ASN A 199 -16.29 -15.81 0.17
N LEU A 200 -14.97 -15.70 0.23
CA LEU A 200 -14.19 -15.43 1.43
C LEU A 200 -13.70 -13.98 1.49
N ASN A 201 -14.24 -13.08 0.67
CA ASN A 201 -13.77 -11.70 0.56
C ASN A 201 -13.86 -10.97 1.89
N ASN A 202 -12.86 -10.14 2.20
CA ASN A 202 -12.77 -9.29 3.38
C ASN A 202 -12.78 -10.05 4.73
N ILE A 203 -12.70 -11.38 4.72
CA ILE A 203 -12.55 -12.16 5.96
C ILE A 203 -11.10 -12.07 6.41
N LYS A 204 -10.87 -11.25 7.43
CA LYS A 204 -9.55 -11.05 8.03
C LYS A 204 -9.19 -12.26 8.91
N ASN A 205 -7.89 -12.59 8.96
CA ASN A 205 -7.31 -13.61 9.85
C ASN A 205 -7.64 -15.08 9.53
N ILE A 206 -7.89 -15.42 8.27
CA ILE A 206 -7.90 -16.83 7.86
C ILE A 206 -6.45 -17.36 7.94
N PRO A 207 -6.19 -18.46 8.67
CA PRO A 207 -4.86 -19.06 8.71
C PRO A 207 -4.42 -19.51 7.30
N ILE A 208 -3.16 -19.25 6.95
CA ILE A 208 -2.58 -19.71 5.68
C ILE A 208 -2.76 -21.23 5.45
N PRO A 209 -2.58 -22.11 6.46
CA PRO A 209 -2.86 -23.54 6.30
C PRO A 209 -4.31 -23.82 5.88
N THR A 210 -5.28 -23.10 6.44
CA THR A 210 -6.69 -23.25 6.08
C THR A 210 -6.94 -22.89 4.61
N LEU A 211 -6.31 -21.81 4.11
CA LEU A 211 -6.39 -21.43 2.69
C LEU A 211 -5.74 -22.48 1.77
N LYS A 212 -4.65 -23.11 2.21
CA LYS A 212 -4.06 -24.25 1.48
C LYS A 212 -4.98 -25.46 1.49
N ASP A 213 -5.69 -25.72 2.59
CA ASP A 213 -6.69 -26.78 2.67
C ASP A 213 -7.87 -26.54 1.71
N PHE A 214 -8.26 -25.28 1.49
CA PHE A 214 -9.24 -24.94 0.44
C PHE A 214 -8.74 -25.34 -0.94
N ALA A 215 -7.51 -24.97 -1.30
CA ALA A 215 -6.92 -25.33 -2.59
C ALA A 215 -6.89 -26.87 -2.76
N LYS A 216 -6.42 -27.59 -1.74
CA LYS A 216 -6.38 -29.06 -1.77
C LYS A 216 -7.76 -29.71 -1.86
N ALA A 217 -8.75 -29.18 -1.14
CA ALA A 217 -10.12 -29.69 -1.22
C ALA A 217 -10.75 -29.43 -2.60
N MET A 218 -10.36 -28.32 -3.25
CA MET A 218 -10.85 -27.91 -4.55
C MET A 218 -10.29 -28.77 -5.71
N GLU A 219 -9.13 -29.41 -5.56
CA GLU A 219 -8.54 -30.31 -6.59
C GLU A 219 -9.56 -31.31 -7.16
N LYS A 220 -10.35 -31.94 -6.28
CA LYS A 220 -11.34 -32.97 -6.63
C LYS A 220 -12.78 -32.46 -6.66
N ASN A 221 -13.00 -31.18 -6.38
CA ASN A 221 -14.34 -30.63 -6.32
C ASN A 221 -14.90 -30.43 -7.74
N ILE A 222 -16.14 -30.88 -7.98
CA ILE A 222 -16.76 -30.81 -9.31
C ILE A 222 -17.91 -29.80 -9.42
N HIS A 223 -18.23 -29.08 -8.34
CA HIS A 223 -19.43 -28.24 -8.26
C HIS A 223 -19.13 -26.75 -8.13
N VAL A 224 -18.05 -26.38 -7.44
CA VAL A 224 -17.68 -24.99 -7.24
C VAL A 224 -17.17 -24.39 -8.55
N LYS A 225 -17.86 -23.36 -9.03
CA LYS A 225 -17.54 -22.64 -10.28
C LYS A 225 -16.87 -21.30 -10.02
N LYS A 226 -17.10 -20.68 -8.87
CA LYS A 226 -16.55 -19.39 -8.50
C LYS A 226 -15.92 -19.44 -7.12
N PHE A 227 -14.67 -19.02 -7.03
CA PHE A 227 -13.93 -18.95 -5.79
C PHE A 227 -13.31 -17.56 -5.65
N SER A 228 -13.66 -16.85 -4.59
CA SER A 228 -13.20 -15.49 -4.33
C SER A 228 -12.63 -15.38 -2.93
N MET A 229 -11.41 -14.86 -2.82
CA MET A 229 -10.72 -14.62 -1.55
C MET A 229 -9.94 -13.29 -1.60
N ALA A 230 -10.64 -12.23 -1.99
CA ALA A 230 -10.07 -10.90 -2.05
C ALA A 230 -9.85 -10.34 -0.62
N ALA A 231 -8.73 -9.64 -0.42
CA ALA A 231 -8.40 -9.00 0.86
C ALA A 231 -8.34 -9.95 2.07
N THR A 232 -7.84 -11.18 1.88
CA THR A 232 -7.69 -12.20 2.95
C THR A 232 -6.26 -12.32 3.50
N ARG A 233 -5.35 -11.41 3.11
CA ARG A 233 -3.91 -11.42 3.47
C ARG A 233 -3.16 -12.66 2.97
N SER A 234 -3.53 -13.15 1.80
CA SER A 234 -2.92 -14.34 1.21
C SER A 234 -1.57 -14.04 0.56
N ASN A 235 -0.66 -15.00 0.56
CA ASN A 235 0.74 -14.86 0.15
C ASN A 235 1.14 -15.95 -0.87
N ASP A 236 2.40 -15.94 -1.31
CA ASP A 236 2.90 -16.85 -2.34
C ASP A 236 2.65 -18.34 -2.06
N PRO A 237 2.82 -18.88 -0.82
CA PRO A 237 2.44 -20.26 -0.52
C PRO A 237 0.98 -20.61 -0.84
N VAL A 238 0.06 -19.66 -0.70
CA VAL A 238 -1.34 -19.84 -1.08
C VAL A 238 -1.46 -19.83 -2.60
N ALA A 239 -0.82 -18.87 -3.28
CA ALA A 239 -0.83 -18.81 -4.75
C ALA A 239 -0.28 -20.10 -5.38
N VAL A 240 0.79 -20.66 -4.82
CA VAL A 240 1.36 -21.95 -5.25
C VAL A 240 0.36 -23.10 -5.05
N ALA A 241 -0.29 -23.18 -3.89
CA ALA A 241 -1.31 -24.22 -3.66
C ALA A 241 -2.49 -24.09 -4.63
N PHE A 242 -2.94 -22.87 -4.93
CA PHE A 242 -3.96 -22.64 -5.95
C PHE A 242 -3.47 -22.97 -7.36
N SER A 243 -2.18 -22.76 -7.67
CA SER A 243 -1.59 -23.16 -8.95
C SER A 243 -1.59 -24.68 -9.13
N GLU A 244 -1.27 -25.44 -8.09
CA GLU A 244 -1.35 -26.91 -8.11
C GLU A 244 -2.80 -27.37 -8.30
N MET A 245 -3.74 -26.76 -7.56
CA MET A 245 -5.16 -27.03 -7.70
C MET A 245 -5.67 -26.76 -9.12
N LEU A 246 -5.25 -25.66 -9.76
CA LEU A 246 -5.65 -25.34 -11.13
C LEU A 246 -5.15 -26.36 -12.16
N ARG A 247 -4.07 -27.10 -11.89
CA ARG A 247 -3.61 -28.14 -12.84
C ARG A 247 -4.59 -29.32 -12.87
N GLU A 248 -5.15 -29.68 -11.72
CA GLU A 248 -6.05 -30.82 -11.56
C GLU A 248 -7.53 -30.46 -11.73
N ASN A 249 -7.96 -29.33 -11.17
CA ASN A 249 -9.36 -28.94 -11.18
C ASN A 249 -9.82 -28.53 -12.59
N LYS A 250 -10.94 -29.12 -13.03
CA LYS A 250 -11.54 -28.88 -14.36
C LYS A 250 -12.93 -28.25 -14.29
N THR A 251 -13.30 -27.65 -13.15
CA THR A 251 -14.67 -27.18 -12.88
C THR A 251 -14.75 -25.70 -12.54
N LEU A 252 -13.71 -25.16 -11.92
CA LEU A 252 -13.61 -23.75 -11.56
C LEU A 252 -13.58 -22.87 -12.81
N ARG A 253 -14.41 -21.82 -12.82
CA ARG A 253 -14.56 -20.87 -13.93
C ARG A 253 -14.05 -19.47 -13.58
N SER A 254 -14.15 -19.06 -12.32
CA SER A 254 -13.72 -17.72 -11.87
C SER A 254 -12.93 -17.84 -10.57
N LEU A 255 -11.73 -17.26 -10.55
CA LEU A 255 -10.84 -17.20 -9.39
C LEU A 255 -10.47 -15.74 -9.10
N ASN A 256 -10.78 -15.26 -7.90
CA ASN A 256 -10.42 -13.92 -7.45
C ASN A 256 -9.43 -13.97 -6.27
N LEU A 257 -8.22 -13.44 -6.50
CA LEU A 257 -7.12 -13.29 -5.55
C LEU A 257 -6.70 -11.81 -5.37
N GLU A 258 -7.56 -10.85 -5.72
CA GLU A 258 -7.28 -9.41 -5.63
C GLU A 258 -6.94 -8.94 -4.21
N SER A 259 -6.23 -7.82 -4.12
CA SER A 259 -5.98 -7.13 -2.84
C SER A 259 -5.28 -8.01 -1.79
N ASN A 260 -4.34 -8.85 -2.24
CA ASN A 260 -3.56 -9.76 -1.38
C ASN A 260 -2.06 -9.38 -1.38
N PHE A 261 -1.24 -10.28 -0.83
CA PHE A 261 0.20 -10.12 -0.65
C PHE A 261 0.97 -11.11 -1.54
N ILE A 262 0.43 -11.39 -2.72
CA ILE A 262 1.06 -12.29 -3.70
C ILE A 262 2.10 -11.48 -4.48
N THR A 263 3.32 -11.98 -4.54
CA THR A 263 4.43 -11.38 -5.28
C THR A 263 4.48 -11.89 -6.72
N GLY A 264 5.40 -11.34 -7.52
CA GLY A 264 5.66 -11.83 -8.87
C GLY A 264 5.96 -13.34 -8.93
N ALA A 265 6.61 -13.92 -7.91
CA ALA A 265 6.90 -15.35 -7.86
C ALA A 265 5.62 -16.20 -7.68
N GLY A 266 4.70 -15.77 -6.81
CA GLY A 266 3.41 -16.44 -6.63
C GLY A 266 2.53 -16.33 -7.87
N VAL A 267 2.53 -15.17 -8.54
CA VAL A 267 1.79 -15.00 -9.80
C VAL A 267 2.41 -15.84 -10.92
N GLN A 268 3.73 -15.93 -11.01
CA GLN A 268 4.39 -16.77 -12.01
C GLN A 268 3.94 -18.24 -11.89
N ALA A 269 3.85 -18.78 -10.67
CA ALA A 269 3.33 -20.12 -10.45
C ALA A 269 1.88 -20.28 -10.97
N LEU A 270 1.02 -19.28 -10.73
CA LEU A 270 -0.35 -19.27 -11.27
C LEU A 270 -0.33 -19.24 -12.80
N VAL A 271 0.47 -18.39 -13.42
CA VAL A 271 0.60 -18.28 -14.89
C VAL A 271 1.05 -19.61 -15.49
N ASP A 272 2.04 -20.27 -14.89
CA ASP A 272 2.52 -21.57 -15.35
C ASP A 272 1.44 -22.66 -15.26
N ALA A 273 0.57 -22.61 -14.26
CA ALA A 273 -0.56 -23.53 -14.14
C ALA A 273 -1.69 -23.23 -15.13
N LEU A 274 -1.88 -21.95 -15.47
CA LEU A 274 -2.90 -21.53 -16.42
C LEU A 274 -2.58 -21.98 -17.84
N ARG A 275 -1.31 -22.13 -18.24
CA ARG A 275 -0.95 -22.61 -19.59
C ARG A 275 -1.65 -23.91 -19.98
N ASP A 276 -1.82 -24.82 -19.01
CA ASP A 276 -2.43 -26.14 -19.21
C ASP A 276 -3.90 -26.21 -18.75
N ASN A 277 -4.45 -25.12 -18.20
CA ASN A 277 -5.83 -25.08 -17.74
C ASN A 277 -6.75 -24.50 -18.81
N GLU A 278 -7.67 -25.33 -19.30
CA GLU A 278 -8.66 -24.96 -20.33
C GLU A 278 -10.04 -24.62 -19.75
N THR A 279 -10.15 -24.55 -18.42
CA THR A 279 -11.44 -24.48 -17.72
C THR A 279 -11.71 -23.13 -17.07
N LEU A 280 -10.66 -22.44 -16.61
CA LEU A 280 -10.78 -21.16 -15.95
C LEU A 280 -10.99 -20.06 -16.99
N THR A 281 -12.08 -19.32 -16.85
CA THR A 281 -12.48 -18.25 -17.78
C THR A 281 -12.16 -16.85 -17.26
N GLU A 282 -12.07 -16.71 -15.94
CA GLU A 282 -11.83 -15.43 -15.28
C GLU A 282 -10.81 -15.62 -14.16
N ILE A 283 -9.77 -14.79 -14.18
CA ILE A 283 -8.82 -14.68 -13.08
C ILE A 283 -8.60 -13.22 -12.73
N LYS A 284 -8.63 -12.92 -11.43
CA LYS A 284 -8.38 -11.58 -10.91
C LYS A 284 -7.23 -11.60 -9.92
N ILE A 285 -6.18 -10.85 -10.23
CA ILE A 285 -4.96 -10.76 -9.41
C ILE A 285 -4.55 -9.32 -9.16
N ASP A 286 -5.40 -8.33 -9.44
CA ASP A 286 -5.06 -6.92 -9.32
C ASP A 286 -4.89 -6.45 -7.87
N ASN A 287 -4.31 -5.26 -7.71
CA ASN A 287 -4.11 -4.57 -6.42
C ASN A 287 -3.31 -5.40 -5.40
N GLN A 288 -2.30 -6.17 -5.83
CA GLN A 288 -1.37 -6.80 -4.89
C GLN A 288 -0.54 -5.76 -4.15
N ARG A 289 -0.05 -6.10 -2.96
CA ARG A 289 0.78 -5.20 -2.15
C ARG A 289 2.03 -4.68 -2.87
N GLN A 290 2.59 -5.47 -3.77
CA GLN A 290 3.79 -5.12 -4.55
C GLN A 290 3.49 -5.23 -6.04
N GLN A 291 4.16 -4.41 -6.84
CA GLN A 291 4.15 -4.56 -8.29
C GLN A 291 4.81 -5.88 -8.69
N LEU A 292 4.24 -6.59 -9.66
CA LEU A 292 4.71 -7.92 -10.08
C LEU A 292 6.06 -7.88 -10.82
N GLY A 293 6.37 -6.75 -11.45
CA GLY A 293 7.59 -6.52 -12.23
C GLY A 293 7.44 -6.88 -13.71
N THR A 294 8.24 -6.23 -14.55
CA THR A 294 8.13 -6.30 -16.02
C THR A 294 8.30 -7.72 -16.60
N THR A 295 9.15 -8.54 -15.98
CA THR A 295 9.40 -9.92 -16.43
C THR A 295 8.14 -10.78 -16.29
N VAL A 296 7.46 -10.68 -15.15
CA VAL A 296 6.20 -11.40 -14.89
C VAL A 296 5.08 -10.86 -15.78
N GLU A 297 5.00 -9.55 -15.99
CA GLU A 297 4.02 -8.95 -16.91
C GLU A 297 4.16 -9.48 -18.35
N MET A 298 5.39 -9.62 -18.84
CA MET A 298 5.66 -10.21 -20.16
C MET A 298 5.25 -11.68 -20.24
N GLU A 299 5.48 -12.43 -19.16
CA GLU A 299 5.12 -13.85 -19.09
C GLU A 299 3.60 -14.06 -19.04
N ILE A 300 2.88 -13.20 -18.30
CA ILE A 300 1.42 -13.15 -18.30
C ILE A 300 0.91 -12.90 -19.72
N ALA A 301 1.43 -11.87 -20.41
CA ALA A 301 1.00 -11.55 -21.76
C ALA A 301 1.25 -12.71 -22.74
N LYS A 302 2.40 -13.38 -22.64
CA LYS A 302 2.70 -14.56 -23.45
C LYS A 302 1.76 -15.73 -23.15
N MET A 303 1.43 -15.98 -21.89
CA MET A 303 0.47 -17.03 -21.52
C MET A 303 -0.93 -16.73 -22.06
N LEU A 304 -1.38 -15.48 -22.01
CA LEU A 304 -2.68 -15.08 -22.55
C LEU A 304 -2.77 -15.23 -24.07
N GLU A 305 -1.66 -15.08 -24.80
CA GLU A 305 -1.63 -15.38 -26.25
C GLU A 305 -1.77 -16.88 -26.55
N GLU A 306 -1.27 -17.75 -25.67
CA GLU A 306 -1.29 -19.21 -25.85
C GLU A 306 -2.58 -19.86 -25.30
N ASN A 307 -3.19 -19.27 -24.26
CA ASN A 307 -4.39 -19.80 -23.61
C ASN A 307 -5.66 -19.12 -24.14
N HIS A 308 -6.53 -19.90 -24.80
CA HIS A 308 -7.81 -19.42 -25.36
C HIS A 308 -9.03 -19.63 -24.45
N SER A 309 -8.85 -20.17 -23.24
CA SER A 309 -9.94 -20.39 -22.28
C SER A 309 -10.20 -19.18 -21.37
N ILE A 310 -9.16 -18.39 -21.08
CA ILE A 310 -9.26 -17.19 -20.25
C ILE A 310 -9.87 -16.08 -21.09
N VAL A 311 -11.02 -15.58 -20.65
CA VAL A 311 -11.74 -14.46 -21.30
C VAL A 311 -11.51 -13.16 -20.54
N LYS A 312 -11.28 -13.25 -19.22
CA LYS A 312 -11.12 -12.08 -18.35
C LYS A 312 -9.90 -12.25 -17.47
N PHE A 313 -8.87 -11.45 -17.73
CA PHE A 313 -7.70 -11.34 -16.87
C PHE A 313 -7.67 -9.95 -16.23
N SER A 314 -8.00 -9.87 -14.94
CA SER A 314 -8.01 -8.59 -14.21
C SER A 314 -6.66 -8.34 -13.56
N TYR A 315 -5.87 -7.49 -14.22
CA TYR A 315 -4.60 -6.95 -13.75
C TYR A 315 -4.26 -5.65 -14.48
N HIS A 316 -3.83 -4.63 -13.75
CA HIS A 316 -3.34 -3.40 -14.36
C HIS A 316 -1.85 -3.52 -14.76
N PHE A 317 -1.58 -3.76 -16.05
CA PHE A 317 -0.22 -3.78 -16.59
C PHE A 317 0.46 -2.43 -16.48
N SER A 318 1.67 -2.40 -15.93
CA SER A 318 2.46 -1.17 -15.80
C SER A 318 3.06 -0.76 -17.14
N GLN A 319 3.46 -1.72 -17.97
CA GLN A 319 4.11 -1.48 -19.26
C GLN A 319 3.13 -1.59 -20.44
N GLN A 320 3.27 -0.71 -21.44
CA GLN A 320 2.40 -0.71 -22.63
C GLN A 320 2.56 -1.97 -23.48
N GLY A 321 3.79 -2.51 -23.59
CA GLY A 321 4.08 -3.71 -24.39
C GLY A 321 3.26 -4.94 -23.96
N PRO A 322 3.42 -5.45 -22.72
CA PRO A 322 2.59 -6.51 -22.17
C PRO A 322 1.09 -6.23 -22.26
N ARG A 323 0.67 -4.98 -21.99
CA ARG A 323 -0.74 -4.58 -22.03
C ARG A 323 -1.37 -4.77 -23.40
N SER A 324 -0.70 -4.30 -24.45
CA SER A 324 -1.21 -4.42 -25.82
C SER A 324 -1.27 -5.88 -26.28
N ARG A 325 -0.29 -6.70 -25.88
CA ARG A 325 -0.26 -8.14 -26.17
C ARG A 325 -1.38 -8.90 -25.45
N ALA A 326 -1.56 -8.64 -24.16
CA ALA A 326 -2.63 -9.24 -23.36
C ALA A 326 -4.04 -8.84 -23.84
N ALA A 327 -4.20 -7.69 -24.48
CA ALA A 327 -5.47 -7.26 -25.06
C ALA A 327 -5.74 -7.86 -26.46
N ALA A 328 -4.72 -8.45 -27.09
CA ALA A 328 -4.80 -9.01 -28.45
C ALA A 328 -5.00 -10.54 -28.49
N GLY A 329 -4.72 -11.24 -27.38
CA GLY A 329 -5.02 -12.67 -27.20
C GLY A 329 -6.45 -12.87 -26.71
#